data_AF-A0A7S1RYC6-F1
#
_entry.id   AF-A0A7S1RYC6-F1
#
_cell.length_a   1.000
_cell.length_b   1.000
_cell.length_c   1.000
_cell.angle_alpha   90.00
_cell.angle_beta   90.00
_cell.angle_gamma   90.00
#
_symmetry.space_group_name_H-M   'P 1'
#
loop_
_entity.id
_entity.type
_entity.pdbx_description
1 polymer ?
#
loop_
_entity_poly.entity_id
_entity_poly.type
_entity_poly.pdbx_seq_one_letter_code
_entity_poly.pdbx_strand_id
1 'polypeptide(L)'
;CFRVNRWLGASRQDNPGTFPSPDKNLDEALRDFDEFPDWMWKNAETRALLEWIASFNAGADEAVRWYGLDLQGTLRVPAEEVVRYAEGLDPDFAAELRGDLAPFLAC
;
A
#
# COMPACT_ATOMS: atom_id res chain seq x y z
N CYS A 1 2.91 -0.47 2.22
CA CYS A 1 1.94 -1.54 2.56
C CYS A 1 0.57 -1.35 1.90
N PHE A 2 0.24 -0.17 1.36
CA PHE A 2 -1.06 0.10 0.77
C PHE A 2 -1.32 -0.74 -0.48
N ARG A 3 -0.33 -0.84 -1.39
CA ARG A 3 -0.43 -1.68 -2.59
C ARG A 3 -0.58 -3.15 -2.25
N VAL A 4 0.22 -3.63 -1.31
CA VAL A 4 0.11 -5.02 -0.80
C VAL A 4 -1.29 -5.32 -0.28
N ASN A 5 -1.90 -4.43 0.52
CA ASN A 5 -3.26 -4.67 1.03
C ASN A 5 -4.32 -4.66 -0.07
N ARG A 6 -4.15 -3.85 -1.12
CA ARG A 6 -5.07 -3.88 -2.28
C ARG A 6 -4.90 -5.19 -3.07
N TRP A 7 -3.68 -5.66 -3.24
CA TRP A 7 -3.39 -6.95 -3.87
C TRP A 7 -3.97 -8.13 -3.06
N LEU A 8 -3.77 -8.13 -1.74
CA LEU A 8 -4.37 -9.13 -0.83
C LEU A 8 -5.91 -9.10 -0.87
N GLY A 9 -6.50 -7.92 -1.02
CA GLY A 9 -7.95 -7.75 -1.21
C GLY A 9 -8.44 -8.32 -2.53
N ALA A 10 -7.69 -8.11 -3.63
CA ALA A 10 -8.07 -8.58 -4.96
C ALA A 10 -8.17 -10.12 -5.08
N SER A 11 -7.56 -10.88 -4.17
CA SER A 11 -7.72 -12.34 -4.10
C SER A 11 -9.07 -12.79 -3.55
N ARG A 12 -9.89 -11.87 -3.02
CA ARG A 12 -11.21 -12.15 -2.46
C ARG A 12 -12.32 -11.91 -3.48
N GLN A 13 -13.28 -12.83 -3.53
CA GLN A 13 -14.46 -12.70 -4.40
C GLN A 13 -15.60 -11.92 -3.74
N ASP A 14 -15.71 -11.97 -2.42
CA ASP A 14 -16.81 -11.40 -1.64
C ASP A 14 -16.62 -9.90 -1.33
N ASN A 15 -15.38 -9.49 -1.07
CA ASN A 15 -15.04 -8.12 -0.70
C ASN A 15 -13.60 -7.80 -1.14
N PRO A 16 -13.39 -7.25 -2.35
CA PRO A 16 -12.07 -6.90 -2.86
C PRO A 16 -11.42 -5.70 -2.14
N GLY A 17 -12.11 -5.12 -1.15
CA GLY A 17 -11.71 -3.89 -0.46
C GLY A 17 -12.18 -2.63 -1.18
N THR A 18 -12.06 -1.48 -0.48
CA THR A 18 -12.54 -0.18 -0.95
C THR A 18 -11.85 0.31 -2.22
N PHE A 19 -10.59 -0.10 -2.44
CA PHE A 19 -9.79 0.33 -3.57
C PHE A 19 -9.30 -0.88 -4.37
N PRO A 20 -9.61 -0.99 -5.67
CA PRO A 20 -9.19 -2.12 -6.49
C PRO A 20 -7.66 -2.16 -6.61
N SER A 21 -7.02 -3.33 -6.68
CA SER A 21 -5.58 -3.41 -6.92
C SER A 21 -5.23 -2.97 -8.35
N PRO A 22 -4.25 -2.06 -8.54
CA PRO A 22 -3.69 -1.78 -9.86
C PRO A 22 -2.59 -2.81 -10.24
N ASP A 23 -2.13 -3.58 -9.26
CA ASP A 23 -0.99 -4.48 -9.35
C ASP A 23 -1.43 -5.84 -9.89
N LYS A 24 -0.76 -6.32 -10.94
CA LYS A 24 -1.06 -7.60 -11.61
C LYS A 24 -0.50 -8.80 -10.87
N ASN A 25 0.53 -8.60 -10.06
CA ASN A 25 1.22 -9.64 -9.31
C ASN A 25 1.83 -9.06 -8.04
N LEU A 26 2.34 -9.95 -7.19
CA LEU A 26 2.96 -9.58 -5.93
C LEU A 26 4.25 -8.75 -6.12
N ASP A 27 4.99 -8.94 -7.22
CA ASP A 27 6.19 -8.13 -7.51
C ASP A 27 5.86 -6.66 -7.68
N GLU A 28 4.80 -6.36 -8.42
CA GLU A 28 4.32 -4.99 -8.60
C GLU A 28 3.82 -4.40 -7.28
N ALA A 29 3.11 -5.19 -6.46
CA ALA A 29 2.63 -4.75 -5.15
C ALA A 29 3.76 -4.48 -4.15
N LEU A 30 4.86 -5.24 -4.22
CA LEU A 30 6.05 -5.10 -3.37
C LEU A 30 6.90 -3.86 -3.69
N ARG A 31 6.63 -3.15 -4.80
CA ARG A 31 7.29 -1.86 -5.09
C ARG A 31 7.02 -0.78 -4.03
N ASP A 32 6.00 -0.96 -3.20
CA ASP A 32 5.80 -0.17 -1.96
C ASP A 32 7.04 -0.16 -1.04
N PHE A 33 7.93 -1.13 -1.20
CA PHE A 33 9.14 -1.28 -0.39
C PHE A 33 10.43 -0.96 -1.16
N ASP A 34 10.35 -0.30 -2.32
CA ASP A 34 11.53 0.04 -3.13
C ASP A 34 12.49 1.03 -2.44
N GLU A 35 12.01 1.80 -1.47
CA GLU A 35 12.85 2.66 -0.63
C GLU A 35 13.68 1.90 0.40
N PHE A 36 13.36 0.63 0.66
CA PHE A 36 14.06 -0.21 1.61
C PHE A 36 15.01 -1.18 0.92
N PRO A 37 16.11 -1.58 1.57
CA PRO A 37 16.95 -2.66 1.07
C PRO A 37 16.16 -3.95 0.86
N ASP A 38 16.44 -4.66 -0.24
CA ASP A 38 15.69 -5.87 -0.62
C ASP A 38 15.68 -6.93 0.49
N TRP A 39 16.77 -7.04 1.25
CA TRP A 39 16.90 -8.00 2.35
C TRP A 39 15.81 -7.85 3.42
N MET A 40 15.23 -6.66 3.56
CA MET A 40 14.28 -6.37 4.64
C MET A 40 12.87 -6.83 4.30
N TRP A 41 12.33 -6.45 3.13
CA TRP A 41 10.91 -6.68 2.79
C TRP A 41 10.69 -7.32 1.42
N LYS A 42 11.70 -7.39 0.55
CA LYS A 42 11.60 -8.00 -0.79
C LYS A 42 12.35 -9.33 -0.86
N ASN A 43 12.40 -10.05 0.26
CA ASN A 43 12.98 -11.39 0.37
C ASN A 43 11.95 -12.51 0.07
N ALA A 44 12.45 -13.74 -0.08
CA ALA A 44 11.64 -14.91 -0.44
C ALA A 44 10.63 -15.28 0.66
N GLU A 45 11.00 -15.10 1.92
CA GLU A 45 10.18 -15.41 3.09
C GLU A 45 8.97 -14.47 3.18
N THR A 46 9.19 -13.16 2.98
CA THR A 46 8.11 -12.16 2.95
C THR A 46 7.16 -12.43 1.80
N ARG A 47 7.69 -12.79 0.63
CA ARG A 47 6.87 -13.20 -0.52
C ARG A 47 6.01 -14.41 -0.19
N ALA A 48 6.62 -15.49 0.31
CA ALA A 48 5.92 -16.72 0.64
C ALA A 48 4.82 -16.48 1.69
N LEU A 49 5.07 -15.61 2.68
CA LEU A 49 4.08 -15.21 3.66
C LEU A 49 2.92 -14.46 3.02
N LEU A 50 3.17 -13.47 2.16
CA LEU A 50 2.11 -12.70 1.50
C LEU A 50 1.28 -13.57 0.54
N GLU A 51 1.90 -14.52 -0.16
CA GLU A 51 1.20 -15.51 -0.99
C GLU A 51 0.32 -16.43 -0.15
N TRP A 52 0.82 -16.88 1.01
CA TRP A 52 0.02 -17.66 1.95
C TRP A 52 -1.18 -16.86 2.48
N ILE A 53 -0.99 -15.58 2.85
CA ILE A 53 -2.08 -14.71 3.30
C ILE A 53 -3.12 -14.52 2.19
N ALA A 54 -2.69 -14.32 0.94
CA ALA A 54 -3.61 -14.19 -0.20
C ALA A 54 -4.47 -15.45 -0.39
N SER A 55 -3.84 -16.63 -0.30
CA SER A 55 -4.53 -17.93 -0.38
C SER A 55 -5.52 -18.13 0.78
N PHE A 56 -5.11 -17.79 2.01
CA PHE A 56 -5.97 -17.84 3.19
C PHE A 56 -7.19 -16.91 3.04
N ASN A 57 -6.95 -15.67 2.60
CA ASN A 57 -7.99 -14.65 2.46
C ASN A 57 -9.07 -15.03 1.44
N ALA A 58 -8.77 -15.87 0.45
CA ALA A 58 -9.71 -16.27 -0.60
C ALA A 58 -10.95 -17.02 -0.06
N GLY A 59 -10.84 -17.67 1.10
CA GLY A 59 -11.95 -18.42 1.73
C GLY A 59 -12.28 -17.98 3.16
N ALA A 60 -11.63 -16.93 3.67
CA ALA A 60 -11.87 -16.45 5.03
C ALA A 60 -13.03 -15.45 5.08
N ASP A 61 -13.90 -15.49 6.08
CA ASP A 61 -14.92 -14.45 6.27
C ASP A 61 -14.28 -13.09 6.59
N GLU A 62 -13.21 -13.09 7.38
CA GLU A 62 -12.42 -11.91 7.70
C GLU A 62 -11.03 -11.96 7.07
N ALA A 63 -10.69 -10.93 6.31
CA ALA A 63 -9.41 -10.83 5.61
C ALA A 63 -8.28 -10.39 6.54
N VAL A 64 -7.16 -11.12 6.52
CA VAL A 64 -5.90 -10.71 7.12
C VAL A 64 -5.28 -9.59 6.29
N ARG A 65 -4.74 -8.58 6.97
CA ARG A 65 -4.11 -7.40 6.36
C ARG A 65 -2.68 -7.22 6.85
N TRP A 66 -1.86 -6.55 6.04
CA TRP A 66 -0.45 -6.31 6.29
C TRP A 66 -0.20 -4.85 6.69
N TYR A 67 0.28 -4.61 7.90
CA TYR A 67 0.55 -3.27 8.40
C TYR A 67 1.96 -3.18 8.98
N GLY A 68 2.68 -2.12 8.61
CA GLY A 68 3.88 -1.70 9.31
C GLY A 68 3.48 -0.82 10.48
N LEU A 69 3.99 -1.12 11.68
CA LEU A 69 3.73 -0.32 12.88
C LEU A 69 4.78 0.77 13.12
N ASP A 70 5.90 0.71 12.41
CA ASP A 70 7.06 1.56 12.64
C ASP A 70 7.28 2.56 11.50
N LEU A 71 7.86 3.71 11.84
CA LEU A 71 8.21 4.79 10.92
C LEU A 71 9.70 4.69 10.56
N GLN A 72 10.03 3.72 9.71
CA GLN A 72 11.42 3.50 9.26
C GLN A 72 11.73 4.13 7.88
N GLY A 73 10.70 4.49 7.12
CA GLY A 73 10.83 5.01 5.76
C GLY A 73 10.73 6.52 5.67
N THR A 74 10.86 7.04 4.44
CA THR A 74 10.54 8.44 4.17
C THR A 74 9.03 8.66 4.26
N LEU A 75 8.62 9.91 4.54
CA LEU A 75 7.21 10.28 4.54
C LEU A 75 6.71 10.75 3.17
N ARG A 76 7.53 10.61 2.11
CA ARG A 76 7.19 11.08 0.77
C ARG A 76 6.02 10.31 0.18
N VAL A 77 6.12 8.98 0.09
CA VAL A 77 5.04 8.14 -0.46
C VAL A 77 3.73 8.29 0.34
N PRO A 78 3.73 8.27 1.69
CA PRO A 78 2.54 8.60 2.46
C PRO A 78 1.97 9.99 2.15
N ALA A 79 2.81 11.03 2.07
CA ALA A 79 2.35 12.38 1.75
C ALA A 79 1.73 12.47 0.35
N GLU A 80 2.35 11.85 -0.66
CA GLU A 80 1.83 11.76 -2.03
C GLU A 80 0.45 11.09 -2.07
N GLU A 81 0.27 9.98 -1.35
CA GLU A 81 -1.00 9.25 -1.34
C GLU A 81 -2.12 10.03 -0.62
N VAL A 82 -1.82 10.76 0.47
CA VAL A 82 -2.83 11.60 1.14
C VAL A 82 -3.25 12.75 0.24
N VAL A 83 -2.29 13.41 -0.45
CA VAL A 83 -2.62 14.48 -1.41
C VAL A 83 -3.46 13.93 -2.56
N ARG A 84 -3.07 12.80 -3.16
CA ARG A 84 -3.82 12.15 -4.23
C ARG A 84 -5.23 11.76 -3.81
N TYR A 85 -5.41 11.31 -2.57
CA TYR A 85 -6.72 11.01 -2.04
C TYR A 85 -7.57 12.29 -1.89
N ALA A 86 -6.98 13.38 -1.39
CA ALA A 86 -7.65 14.68 -1.27
C ALA A 86 -8.06 15.25 -2.63
N GLU A 87 -7.26 15.08 -3.68
CA GLU A 87 -7.59 15.53 -5.05
C GLU A 87 -8.91 14.93 -5.58
N GLY A 88 -9.26 13.73 -5.14
CA GLY A 88 -10.53 13.08 -5.50
C GLY A 88 -11.74 13.59 -4.73
N LEU A 89 -11.54 14.33 -3.64
CA LEU A 89 -12.60 14.84 -2.77
C LEU A 89 -12.79 16.35 -2.93
N ASP A 90 -11.71 17.11 -2.86
CA ASP A 90 -11.68 18.56 -2.89
C ASP A 90 -10.32 19.04 -3.47
N PRO A 91 -10.30 19.50 -4.73
CA PRO A 91 -9.07 19.97 -5.37
C PRO A 91 -8.44 21.20 -4.71
N ASP A 92 -9.22 22.09 -4.12
CA ASP A 92 -8.72 23.31 -3.49
C ASP A 92 -8.03 22.95 -2.16
N PHE A 93 -8.66 22.09 -1.36
CA PHE A 93 -8.04 21.55 -0.16
C PHE A 93 -6.78 20.72 -0.47
N ALA A 94 -6.79 19.96 -1.57
CA ALA A 94 -5.61 19.21 -2.00
C ALA A 94 -4.42 20.12 -2.37
N ALA A 95 -4.69 21.30 -2.93
CA ALA A 95 -3.67 22.29 -3.23
C ALA A 95 -3.07 22.90 -1.96
N GLU A 96 -3.90 23.23 -0.96
CA GLU A 96 -3.46 23.66 0.37
C GLU A 96 -2.59 22.59 1.03
N LEU A 97 -3.09 21.35 1.08
CA LEU A 97 -2.39 20.23 1.67
C LEU A 97 -1.04 19.93 1.01
N ARG A 98 -0.93 20.11 -0.31
CA ARG A 98 0.34 19.98 -1.04
C ARG A 98 1.35 21.05 -0.60
N GLY A 99 0.89 22.25 -0.25
CA GLY A 99 1.73 23.29 0.35
C GLY A 99 2.23 22.89 1.74
N ASP A 100 1.33 22.40 2.59
CA ASP A 100 1.65 21.98 3.96
C ASP A 100 2.63 20.78 4.00
N LEU A 101 2.46 19.83 3.08
CA LEU A 101 3.29 18.64 2.97
C LEU A 101 4.52 18.82 2.09
N ALA A 102 4.78 20.03 1.56
CA ALA A 102 5.92 20.31 0.70
C ALA A 102 7.28 19.80 1.26
N PRO A 103 7.58 19.90 2.57
CA PRO A 103 8.82 19.35 3.13
C PRO A 103 8.98 17.84 2.98
N PHE A 104 7.89 17.09 2.87
CA PHE A 104 7.89 15.64 2.69
C PHE A 104 7.84 15.24 1.20
N LEU A 105 7.39 16.14 0.33
CA LEU A 105 7.24 15.91 -1.11
C LEU A 105 8.49 16.28 -1.93
N ALA A 106 9.39 17.11 -1.38
CA ALA A 106 10.53 17.67 -2.09
C ALA A 106 11.86 16.89 -1.91
N CYS A 107 11.84 15.77 -1.18
CA CYS A 107 13.02 14.94 -0.92
C CYS A 107 13.18 13.79 -1.92
#